data_AF-A0A971J7G5-F1
#
_entry.id   AF-A0A971J7G5-F1
#
_cell.length_a   1.000
_cell.length_b   1.000
_cell.length_c   1.000
_cell.angle_alpha   90.00
_cell.angle_beta   90.00
_cell.angle_gamma   90.00
#
_symmetry.space_group_name_H-M   'P 1'
#
loop_
_entity.id
_entity.type
_entity.pdbx_description
1 polymer ?
#
loop_
_entity_poly.entity_id
_entity_poly.type
_entity_poly.pdbx_seq_one_letter_code
_entity_poly.pdbx_strand_id
1 'polypeptide(L)'
;MGYKPELDRCAVCQEEEGGLGFSIAAGGLLCGRCTAQHPGETVPLDGETLALLRNLAEKEPRVLKRMKVSPRAARALESLLEKYLEYYLERKFHTKHIIRSLKKVNTLNE
;
A
#
# COMPACT_ATOMS: atom_id res chain seq x y z
N MET A 1 10.92 11.06 2.67
CA MET A 1 9.86 10.77 1.69
C MET A 1 9.22 9.45 2.09
N GLY A 2 8.05 9.50 2.74
CA GLY A 2 7.26 8.32 3.03
C GLY A 2 6.37 8.01 1.84
N TYR A 3 6.22 6.73 1.49
CA TYR A 3 5.23 6.31 0.50
C TYR A 3 3.83 6.49 1.11
N LYS A 4 3.19 7.65 0.85
CA LYS A 4 1.79 7.88 1.20
C LYS A 4 0.94 7.19 0.12
N PRO A 5 0.04 6.27 0.48
CA PRO A 5 -0.82 5.63 -0.50
C PRO A 5 -1.84 6.63 -1.08
N GLU A 6 -2.23 6.42 -2.34
CA GLU A 6 -3.33 7.16 -2.98
C GLU A 6 -4.66 6.56 -2.52
N LEU A 7 -5.47 7.36 -1.82
CA LEU A 7 -6.70 6.93 -1.15
C LEU A 7 -7.93 7.73 -1.60
N ASP A 8 -7.75 8.74 -2.46
CA ASP A 8 -8.81 9.62 -2.91
C ASP A 8 -9.20 9.31 -4.36
N ARG A 9 -8.23 8.89 -5.17
CA ARG A 9 -8.44 8.48 -6.57
C ARG A 9 -7.96 7.05 -6.81
N CYS A 10 -8.33 6.47 -7.95
CA CYS A 10 -7.76 5.22 -8.41
C CYS A 10 -6.26 5.40 -8.67
N ALA A 11 -5.42 4.58 -8.03
CA ALA A 11 -3.97 4.61 -8.19
C ALA A 11 -3.51 4.29 -9.63
N VAL A 12 -4.37 3.64 -10.43
CA VAL A 12 -4.09 3.27 -11.83
C VAL A 12 -4.65 4.31 -12.83
N CYS A 13 -5.96 4.54 -12.81
CA CYS A 13 -6.61 5.40 -13.82
C CYS A 13 -6.94 6.82 -13.35
N GLN A 14 -6.70 7.15 -12.08
CA GLN A 14 -6.94 8.47 -11.47
C GLN A 14 -8.40 8.93 -11.44
N GLU A 15 -9.38 8.08 -11.74
CA GLU A 15 -10.79 8.40 -11.51
C GLU A 15 -11.16 8.37 -10.02
N GLU A 16 -12.12 9.21 -9.61
CA GLU A 16 -12.65 9.31 -8.24
C GLU A 16 -13.66 8.21 -7.89
N GLU A 17 -13.98 7.31 -8.81
CA GLU A 17 -14.91 6.21 -8.55
C GLU A 17 -14.44 5.35 -7.38
N GLY A 18 -15.30 5.25 -6.35
CA GLY A 18 -15.01 4.63 -5.06
C GLY A 18 -14.33 3.26 -5.19
N GLY A 19 -13.16 3.16 -4.54
CA GLY A 19 -12.35 1.95 -4.62
C GLY A 19 -12.95 0.76 -3.87
N LEU A 20 -12.93 -0.41 -4.50
CA LEU A 20 -13.39 -1.69 -3.91
C LEU A 20 -12.20 -2.56 -3.44
N GLY A 21 -10.98 -2.16 -3.77
CA GLY A 21 -9.77 -2.89 -3.43
C GLY A 21 -8.57 -1.97 -3.28
N PHE A 22 -7.62 -2.38 -2.46
CA PHE A 22 -6.34 -1.73 -2.26
C PHE A 22 -5.22 -2.57 -2.87
N SER A 23 -4.46 -2.00 -3.79
CA SER A 23 -3.27 -2.64 -4.37
C SER A 23 -2.02 -2.07 -3.71
N ILE A 24 -1.26 -2.93 -3.06
CA ILE A 24 0.03 -2.58 -2.45
C ILE A 24 1.04 -2.24 -3.54
N ALA A 25 1.01 -2.97 -4.66
CA ALA A 25 1.90 -2.75 -5.79
C ALA A 25 1.61 -1.41 -6.50
N ALA A 26 0.34 -1.09 -6.73
CA ALA A 26 -0.06 0.21 -7.29
C ALA A 26 0.04 1.35 -6.26
N GLY A 27 0.17 1.01 -4.97
CA GLY A 27 0.33 1.98 -3.89
C GLY A 27 -0.95 2.73 -3.53
N GLY A 28 -2.13 2.13 -3.69
CA GLY A 28 -3.39 2.82 -3.39
C GLY A 28 -4.66 2.06 -3.73
N LEU A 29 -5.79 2.76 -3.65
CA LEU A 29 -7.11 2.25 -4.01
C LEU A 29 -7.25 2.05 -5.51
N LEU A 30 -7.98 1.02 -5.92
CA LEU A 30 -8.39 0.79 -7.29
C LEU A 30 -9.90 0.89 -7.42
N CYS A 31 -10.39 1.59 -8.44
CA CYS A 31 -11.82 1.58 -8.80
C CYS A 31 -12.27 0.16 -9.20
N GLY A 32 -13.59 -0.06 -9.32
CA GLY A 32 -14.13 -1.39 -9.67
C GLY A 32 -13.59 -1.93 -11.00
N ARG A 33 -13.43 -1.05 -12.01
CA ARG A 33 -12.86 -1.41 -13.32
C ARG A 33 -11.42 -1.88 -13.21
N CYS A 34 -10.55 -1.13 -12.52
CA CYS A 34 -9.15 -1.52 -12.35
C CYS A 34 -9.01 -2.75 -11.44
N THR A 35 -9.82 -2.87 -10.39
CA THR A 35 -9.85 -4.07 -9.55
C THR A 35 -10.18 -5.33 -10.38
N ALA A 36 -11.16 -5.25 -11.30
CA ALA A 36 -11.53 -6.36 -12.16
C ALA A 36 -10.43 -6.76 -13.17
N GLN A 37 -9.58 -5.81 -13.56
CA GLN A 37 -8.43 -6.07 -14.46
C GLN A 37 -7.24 -6.71 -13.75
N HIS A 38 -7.23 -6.68 -12.41
CA HIS A 38 -6.15 -7.19 -11.56
C HIS A 38 -6.67 -8.23 -10.54
N PRO A 39 -7.27 -9.35 -11.01
CA PRO A 39 -7.89 -10.33 -10.12
C PRO A 39 -6.86 -10.95 -9.17
N GLY A 40 -7.14 -10.87 -7.86
CA GLY A 40 -6.27 -11.42 -6.82
C GLY A 40 -5.12 -10.52 -6.38
N GLU A 41 -4.92 -9.36 -7.03
CA GLU A 41 -3.82 -8.42 -6.70
C GLU A 41 -4.27 -7.30 -5.73
N THR A 42 -5.53 -7.31 -5.31
CA THR A 42 -6.11 -6.31 -4.41
C THR A 42 -6.60 -6.91 -3.10
N VAL A 43 -6.40 -6.19 -2.00
CA VAL A 43 -7.03 -6.48 -0.72
C VAL A 43 -8.37 -5.73 -0.65
N PRO A 44 -9.51 -6.42 -0.45
CA PRO A 44 -10.78 -5.73 -0.25
C PRO A 44 -10.75 -4.95 1.07
N LEU A 45 -11.20 -3.70 1.04
CA LEU A 45 -11.33 -2.87 2.23
C LEU A 45 -12.80 -2.54 2.48
N ASP A 46 -13.24 -2.76 3.72
CA ASP A 46 -14.52 -2.20 4.17
C ASP A 46 -14.38 -0.70 4.47
N GLY A 47 -15.53 -0.01 4.50
CA GLY A 47 -15.54 1.45 4.65
C GLY A 47 -14.94 1.93 5.97
N GLU A 48 -15.07 1.16 7.05
CA GLU A 48 -14.48 1.50 8.36
C GLU A 48 -12.95 1.39 8.30
N THR A 49 -12.42 0.31 7.70
CA THR A 49 -10.97 0.11 7.51
C THR A 49 -10.38 1.19 6.62
N LEU A 50 -11.06 1.56 5.52
CA LEU A 50 -10.63 2.64 4.64
C LEU A 50 -10.61 3.98 5.37
N ALA A 51 -11.65 4.31 6.13
CA ALA A 51 -11.68 5.53 6.92
C ALA A 51 -10.52 5.58 7.93
N LEU A 52 -10.21 4.45 8.56
CA LEU A 52 -9.08 4.35 9.48
C LEU A 52 -7.73 4.55 8.77
N LEU A 53 -7.55 3.92 7.60
CA LEU A 53 -6.35 4.05 6.77
C LEU A 53 -6.14 5.50 6.31
N ARG A 54 -7.21 6.18 5.87
CA ARG A 54 -7.17 7.62 5.51
C ARG A 54 -6.74 8.47 6.70
N ASN A 55 -7.34 8.24 7.87
CA ASN A 55 -6.96 8.95 9.09
C ASN A 55 -5.49 8.72 9.47
N LEU A 56 -4.98 7.49 9.37
CA LEU A 56 -3.58 7.17 9.62
C LEU A 56 -2.63 7.85 8.61
N ALA A 57 -3.03 7.94 7.34
CA ALA A 57 -2.22 8.54 6.28
C ALA A 57 -2.13 10.08 6.36
N GLU A 58 -3.10 10.73 7.02
CA GLU A 58 -3.17 12.18 7.14
C GLU A 58 -2.81 12.73 8.52
N LYS A 59 -3.08 11.97 9.58
CA LYS A 59 -2.97 12.44 10.97
C LYS A 59 -1.82 11.76 11.69
N GLU A 60 -1.29 12.42 12.71
CA GLU A 60 -0.31 11.79 13.59
C GLU A 60 -0.89 10.53 14.27
N PRO A 61 -0.08 9.46 14.47
CA PRO A 61 -0.51 8.22 15.13
C PRO A 61 -1.16 8.42 16.51
N ARG A 62 -0.88 9.54 17.18
CA ARG A 62 -1.47 9.90 18.48
C ARG A 62 -2.98 10.08 18.42
N VAL A 63 -3.53 10.46 17.26
CA VAL A 63 -4.98 10.67 17.08
C VAL A 63 -5.75 9.35 17.04
N LEU A 64 -5.11 8.25 16.59
CA LEU A 64 -5.74 6.94 16.49
C LEU A 64 -6.15 6.37 17.85
N LYS A 65 -5.43 6.71 18.94
CA LYS A 65 -5.76 6.26 20.31
C LYS A 65 -7.12 6.77 20.81
N ARG A 66 -7.69 7.79 20.18
CA ARG A 66 -8.99 8.38 20.54
C ARG A 66 -10.15 7.88 19.68
N MET A 67 -9.87 7.11 18.63
CA MET A 67 -10.89 6.60 17.73
C MET A 67 -11.50 5.32 18.31
N LYS A 68 -12.84 5.27 18.39
CA LYS A 68 -13.54 4.01 18.57
C LYS A 68 -13.52 3.29 17.23
N VAL A 69 -12.76 2.20 17.17
CA VAL A 69 -12.62 1.35 15.97
C VAL A 69 -13.13 -0.04 16.33
N SER A 70 -13.87 -0.68 15.43
CA SER A 70 -14.25 -2.07 15.61
C SER A 70 -13.02 -2.98 15.63
N PRO A 71 -13.03 -4.08 16.40
CA PRO A 71 -11.94 -5.07 16.36
C PRO A 71 -11.72 -5.66 14.95
N ARG A 72 -12.77 -5.67 14.11
CA ARG A 72 -12.70 -6.13 12.72
C ARG A 72 -11.85 -5.18 11.88
N ALA A 73 -12.16 -3.89 11.90
CA ALA A 73 -11.43 -2.88 11.12
C ALA A 73 -9.97 -2.74 11.58
N ALA A 74 -9.72 -2.85 12.89
CA ALA A 74 -8.37 -2.84 13.45
C ALA A 74 -7.52 -3.99 12.89
N ARG A 75 -8.04 -5.23 12.91
CA ARG A 75 -7.33 -6.41 12.35
C ARG A 75 -7.14 -6.33 10.84
N ALA A 76 -8.15 -5.82 10.12
CA ALA A 76 -8.04 -5.64 8.67
C ALA A 76 -6.95 -4.63 8.31
N LEU A 77 -6.87 -3.51 9.05
CA LEU A 77 -5.80 -2.53 8.85
C LEU A 77 -4.44 -3.09 9.24
N GLU A 78 -4.31 -3.79 10.36
CA GLU A 78 -3.07 -4.43 10.79
C GLU A 78 -2.54 -5.38 9.70
N SER A 79 -3.38 -6.29 9.21
CA SER A 79 -3.01 -7.21 8.12
C SER A 79 -2.61 -6.49 6.82
N LEU A 80 -3.29 -5.39 6.49
CA LEU A 80 -2.92 -4.58 5.34
C LEU A 80 -1.53 -3.96 5.51
N LEU A 81 -1.25 -3.38 6.68
CA LEU A 81 0.02 -2.71 6.97
C LEU A 81 1.19 -3.70 7.03
N GLU A 82 0.97 -4.90 7.57
CA GLU A 82 1.97 -5.98 7.55
C GLU A 82 2.36 -6.36 6.12
N LYS A 83 1.38 -6.66 5.27
CA LYS A 83 1.62 -6.98 3.85
C LYS A 83 2.28 -5.82 3.11
N TYR A 84 1.89 -4.58 3.44
CA TYR A 84 2.49 -3.39 2.87
C TYR A 84 3.97 -3.31 3.24
N LEU A 85 4.32 -3.48 4.53
CA LEU A 85 5.71 -3.47 4.99
C LEU A 85 6.53 -4.59 4.33
N GLU A 86 6.01 -5.82 4.28
CA GLU A 86 6.65 -6.96 3.65
C GLU A 86 7.01 -6.67 2.19
N TYR A 87 6.04 -6.22 1.38
CA TYR A 87 6.23 -5.89 -0.02
C TYR A 87 7.34 -4.85 -0.24
N TYR A 88 7.32 -3.73 0.51
CA TYR A 88 8.33 -2.69 0.33
C TYR A 88 9.70 -3.08 0.88
N LEU A 89 9.76 -3.91 1.92
CA LEU A 89 11.02 -4.43 2.46
C LEU A 89 11.68 -5.37 1.45
N GLU A 90 10.97 -6.39 0.97
CA GLU A 90 11.47 -7.34 -0.02
C GLU A 90 11.99 -6.63 -1.26
N ARG A 91 11.19 -5.70 -1.81
CA ARG A 91 11.56 -4.95 -3.00
C ARG A 91 12.81 -4.10 -2.76
N LYS A 92 12.92 -3.45 -1.60
CA LYS A 92 14.12 -2.66 -1.23
C LYS A 92 15.37 -3.54 -1.12
N PHE A 93 15.25 -4.75 -0.58
CA PHE A 93 16.36 -5.70 -0.50
C PHE A 93 16.78 -6.18 -1.90
N HIS A 94 15.81 -6.54 -2.75
CA HIS A 94 16.06 -6.93 -4.15
C HIS A 94 16.78 -5.83 -4.93
N THR A 95 16.27 -4.58 -4.90
CA THR A 95 16.90 -3.45 -5.60
C THR A 95 18.33 -3.22 -5.11
N LYS A 96 18.57 -3.28 -3.79
CA LYS A 96 19.94 -3.15 -3.24
C LYS A 96 20.86 -4.27 -3.70
N HIS A 97 20.37 -5.51 -3.76
CA HIS A 97 21.15 -6.64 -4.23
C HIS A 97 21.56 -6.44 -5.70
N ILE A 98 20.62 -6.06 -6.57
CA ILE A 98 20.90 -5.77 -7.98
C ILE A 98 21.94 -4.66 -8.13
N ILE A 99 21.79 -3.54 -7.41
CA ILE A 99 22.78 -2.44 -7.45
C ILE A 99 24.18 -2.93 -7.05
N ARG A 100 24.28 -3.78 -6.02
CA ARG A 100 25.58 -4.36 -5.59
C ARG A 100 26.17 -5.26 -6.67
N SER A 101 25.35 -6.07 -7.33
CA SER A 101 25.78 -6.94 -8.42
C SER A 101 26.25 -6.14 -9.64
N LEU A 102 25.55 -5.06 -10.01
CA LEU A 102 25.97 -4.16 -11.09
C LEU A 102 27.34 -3.52 -10.81
N LYS A 103 27.59 -3.07 -9.57
CA LYS A 103 28.91 -2.53 -9.18
C LYS A 103 30.02 -3.56 -9.33
N LYS A 104 29.77 -4.83 -8.99
CA LYS A 104 30.75 -5.92 -9.14
C LYS A 104 31.04 -6.25 -10.59
N VAL A 105 30.02 -6.25 -11.46
CA VAL A 105 30.20 -6.46 -12.91
C VAL A 105 31.02 -5.33 -13.52
N ASN A 106 30.79 -4.08 -13.10
CA ASN A 106 31.54 -2.94 -13.61
C ASN A 106 33.02 -2.94 -13.20
N THR A 107 33.37 -3.48 -12.02
CA THR A 107 34.75 -3.61 -11.53
C THR A 107 35.52 -4.82 -12.07
N LEU A 108 34.87 -5.72 -12.83
CA LEU A 108 35.51 -6.87 -13.47
C LEU A 108 35.84 -6.60 -14.96
N ASN A 109 35.44 -5.44 -15.47
CA ASN A 109 35.69 -4.99 -16.84
C ASN A 109 36.73 -3.85 -16.91
N GLU A 110 37.46 -3.60 -15.81
CA GLU A 110 38.65 -2.75 -15.71
C GLU A 110 39.85 -3.61 -15.28
#